data_AF-A0A935FXK5-F1
#
_entry.id   AF-A0A935FXK5-F1
#
_cell.length_a   1.000
_cell.length_b   1.000
_cell.length_c   1.000
_cell.angle_alpha   90.00
_cell.angle_beta   90.00
_cell.angle_gamma   90.00
#
_symmetry.space_group_name_H-M   'P 1'
#
loop_
_entity.id
_entity.type
_entity.pdbx_description
1 polymer ?
#
loop_
_entity_poly.entity_id
_entity_poly.type
_entity_poly.pdbx_seq_one_letter_code
_entity_poly.pdbx_strand_id
1 'polypeptide(L)'
;MAITPDGTVIVGMAYDPIYGKGQVFKWTSGTGMVRIPRLPSGVNMLWRSQLLTELPWVATDCTVTTGATDPDSGGNAQTIEATANDGTVYQTVPIQTATANRTFSIYVRRVTGTGDVSITANGSGFDVVAVTGSWVRYSTTQSVAPSSVAIGIKLAVLGDVVEVAFAQYETAASPSVYAPTGSSYYKCCITQGSNEIPEYMGVSDDGLTIYGSGDFEDIGHSSFIWTAAAGWTYLQLSPAASWDRHVATSASSDCSIIAGTSATSSAKLSWSWTAAGGVELISPLPDGFVSTYNWNVSRDGTALSGMIISDLGEIRMAVKGGNIVRGATRPVSTLSDSFFDFAQDVS
;
A
#
# COMPACT_ATOMS: atom_id res chain seq x y z
N MET A 1 0.12 -16.47 8.05
CA MET A 1 1.07 -15.96 9.07
C MET A 1 2.42 -16.58 8.75
N ALA A 2 3.51 -15.85 8.93
CA ALA A 2 4.88 -16.32 8.74
C ALA A 2 5.77 -15.84 9.89
N ILE A 3 6.92 -16.49 10.05
CA ILE A 3 7.89 -16.24 11.11
C ILE A 3 9.30 -16.32 10.53
N THR A 4 10.21 -15.47 11.00
CA THR A 4 11.64 -15.56 10.64
C THR A 4 12.27 -16.84 11.19
N PRO A 5 13.35 -17.37 10.58
CA PRO A 5 13.99 -18.61 11.04
C PRO A 5 14.49 -18.58 12.48
N ASP A 6 14.85 -17.38 12.97
CA ASP A 6 15.29 -17.14 14.34
C ASP A 6 14.13 -16.94 15.34
N GLY A 7 12.88 -16.92 14.85
CA GLY A 7 11.67 -16.75 15.66
C GLY A 7 11.44 -15.33 16.17
N THR A 8 12.24 -14.33 15.78
CA THR A 8 12.19 -12.98 16.38
C THR A 8 11.13 -12.07 15.77
N VAL A 9 10.71 -12.34 14.53
CA VAL A 9 9.72 -11.55 13.81
C VAL A 9 8.59 -12.47 13.35
N ILE A 10 7.36 -12.10 13.69
CA ILE A 10 6.14 -12.76 13.19
C ILE A 10 5.36 -11.77 12.34
N VAL A 11 4.91 -12.19 11.16
CA VAL A 11 4.03 -11.40 10.31
C VAL A 11 2.73 -12.16 10.07
N GLY A 12 1.63 -11.45 10.10
CA GLY A 12 0.33 -12.09 9.95
C GLY A 12 -0.76 -11.10 9.75
N MET A 13 -2.00 -11.56 9.89
CA MET A 13 -3.16 -10.70 9.87
C MET A 13 -3.93 -10.77 11.18
N ALA A 14 -4.47 -9.63 11.56
CA ALA A 14 -5.40 -9.47 12.65
C ALA A 14 -6.65 -8.74 12.16
N TYR A 15 -7.80 -9.04 12.75
CA TYR A 15 -9.03 -8.30 12.50
C TYR A 15 -8.96 -6.93 13.17
N ASP A 16 -9.24 -5.87 12.41
CA ASP A 16 -9.37 -4.52 12.92
C ASP A 16 -10.88 -4.16 13.04
N PRO A 17 -11.42 -4.11 14.28
CA PRO A 17 -12.84 -3.86 14.51
C PRO A 17 -13.26 -2.43 14.17
N ILE A 18 -12.31 -1.48 14.06
CA ILE A 18 -12.61 -0.08 13.71
C ILE A 18 -13.03 0.02 12.25
N TYR A 19 -12.41 -0.78 11.39
CA TYR A 19 -12.66 -0.76 9.95
C TYR A 19 -13.48 -1.96 9.46
N GLY A 20 -13.65 -2.99 10.30
CA GLY A 20 -14.32 -4.25 9.95
C GLY A 20 -13.52 -5.11 8.97
N LYS A 21 -12.18 -5.03 9.03
CA LYS A 21 -11.29 -5.50 7.96
C LYS A 21 -10.05 -6.19 8.52
N GLY A 22 -9.49 -7.12 7.77
CA GLY A 22 -8.18 -7.70 8.07
C GLY A 22 -7.04 -6.70 7.85
N GLN A 23 -6.09 -6.63 8.79
CA GLN A 23 -4.89 -5.79 8.72
C GLN A 23 -3.63 -6.64 8.89
N VAL A 24 -2.64 -6.40 8.04
CA VAL A 24 -1.32 -7.03 8.20
C VAL A 24 -0.59 -6.39 9.38
N PHE A 25 0.02 -7.23 10.21
CA PHE A 25 0.84 -6.83 11.34
C PHE A 25 2.24 -7.44 11.25
N LYS A 26 3.19 -6.78 11.89
CA LYS A 26 4.51 -7.29 12.25
C LYS A 26 4.64 -7.28 13.77
N TRP A 27 5.00 -8.41 14.34
CA TRP A 27 5.23 -8.59 15.77
C TRP A 27 6.70 -8.84 16.03
N THR A 28 7.20 -8.24 17.12
CA THR A 28 8.49 -8.58 17.75
C THR A 28 8.30 -8.61 19.26
N SER A 29 9.21 -9.24 19.99
CA SER A 29 9.18 -9.23 21.46
C SER A 29 9.28 -7.82 22.05
N GLY A 30 9.95 -6.89 21.37
CA GLY A 30 10.13 -5.51 21.84
C GLY A 30 8.95 -4.57 21.53
N THR A 31 8.21 -4.82 20.45
CA THR A 31 7.15 -3.92 19.97
C THR A 31 5.73 -4.44 20.18
N GLY A 32 5.58 -5.74 20.48
CA GLY A 32 4.29 -6.40 20.39
C GLY A 32 3.76 -6.38 18.96
N MET A 33 2.44 -6.55 18.80
CA MET A 33 1.78 -6.54 17.49
C MET A 33 1.70 -5.10 16.98
N VAL A 34 2.51 -4.77 15.98
CA VAL A 34 2.47 -3.48 15.32
C VAL A 34 1.80 -3.65 13.97
N ARG A 35 0.73 -2.91 13.73
CA ARG A 35 0.10 -2.84 12.41
C ARG A 35 1.13 -2.36 11.40
N ILE A 36 1.23 -3.02 10.25
CA ILE A 36 2.08 -2.56 9.17
C ILE A 36 1.41 -1.32 8.56
N PRO A 37 1.99 -0.11 8.77
CA PRO A 37 1.44 1.08 8.18
C PRO A 37 1.65 1.00 6.68
N ARG A 38 0.70 1.57 5.93
CA ARG A 38 0.68 1.35 4.51
C ARG A 38 1.91 1.91 3.80
N LEU A 39 2.65 2.91 4.28
CA LEU A 39 3.60 3.60 3.38
C LEU A 39 4.85 4.12 4.08
N PRO A 40 5.97 4.27 3.35
CA PRO A 40 7.25 4.69 3.91
C PRO A 40 7.26 6.18 4.23
N SER A 41 8.30 6.64 4.93
CA SER A 41 8.51 8.06 5.25
C SER A 41 8.44 8.94 3.99
N GLY A 42 7.52 9.92 3.96
CA GLY A 42 7.43 10.91 2.88
C GLY A 42 6.17 10.86 1.99
N VAL A 43 5.06 10.30 2.46
CA VAL A 43 3.76 10.39 1.75
C VAL A 43 2.70 11.07 2.60
N ASN A 44 1.81 11.76 1.90
CA ASN A 44 0.71 12.53 2.47
C ASN A 44 -0.22 11.65 3.33
N MET A 45 -0.17 11.87 4.65
CA MET A 45 -0.99 11.25 5.67
C MET A 45 -2.40 11.83 5.76
N LEU A 46 -2.69 12.91 5.01
CA LEU A 46 -4.06 13.39 4.91
C LEU A 46 -4.90 12.37 4.18
N TRP A 47 -6.18 12.46 4.47
CA TRP A 47 -7.12 11.53 3.94
C TRP A 47 -7.73 12.07 2.64
N ARG A 48 -8.01 13.37 2.61
CA ARG A 48 -8.28 14.09 1.37
C ARG A 48 -7.36 15.29 1.29
N SER A 49 -6.73 15.50 0.15
CA SER A 49 -5.84 16.64 -0.13
C SER A 49 -6.47 17.67 -1.07
N GLN A 50 -7.54 17.27 -1.78
CA GLN A 50 -8.16 18.01 -2.88
C GLN A 50 -9.68 18.06 -2.79
N LEU A 51 -10.27 17.67 -1.65
CA LEU A 51 -11.72 17.73 -1.45
C LEU A 51 -12.06 17.99 0.01
N LEU A 52 -11.93 19.25 0.42
CA LEU A 52 -12.14 19.71 1.80
C LEU A 52 -13.63 19.87 2.16
N THR A 53 -14.53 19.75 1.18
CA THR A 53 -15.99 19.82 1.39
C THR A 53 -16.58 18.54 1.98
N GLU A 54 -15.80 17.45 1.99
CA GLU A 54 -16.27 16.12 2.36
C GLU A 54 -15.52 15.59 3.58
N LEU A 55 -16.18 14.70 4.33
CA LEU A 55 -15.52 13.92 5.38
C LEU A 55 -14.26 13.25 4.83
N PRO A 56 -13.15 13.21 5.58
CA PRO A 56 -13.05 13.50 7.02
C PRO A 56 -12.66 14.95 7.37
N TRP A 57 -12.73 15.88 6.42
CA TRP A 57 -12.59 17.30 6.77
C TRP A 57 -13.81 17.78 7.56
N VAL A 58 -13.55 18.62 8.55
CA VAL A 58 -14.53 19.30 9.37
C VAL A 58 -14.28 20.79 9.24
N ALA A 59 -15.36 21.53 8.94
CA ALA A 59 -15.39 22.98 8.94
C ALA A 59 -16.15 23.45 10.18
N THR A 60 -15.54 24.31 10.98
CA THR A 60 -16.18 24.97 12.12
C THR A 60 -16.07 26.46 11.91
N ASP A 61 -17.18 27.18 12.04
CA ASP A 61 -17.22 28.65 11.90
C ASP A 61 -16.69 29.15 10.54
N CYS A 62 -16.78 28.30 9.51
CA CYS A 62 -16.49 28.62 8.12
C CYS A 62 -17.28 27.73 7.16
N THR A 63 -17.43 28.16 5.91
CA THR A 63 -17.94 27.34 4.81
C THR A 63 -16.79 26.92 3.89
N VAL A 64 -16.96 25.79 3.20
CA VAL A 64 -16.04 25.31 2.16
C VAL A 64 -16.84 25.03 0.91
N THR A 65 -16.44 25.60 -0.23
CA THR A 65 -17.12 25.44 -1.52
C THR A 65 -16.14 25.09 -2.63
N THR A 66 -16.63 24.44 -3.69
CA THR A 66 -15.86 24.08 -4.89
C THR A 66 -15.99 25.14 -5.98
N GLY A 67 -15.16 25.04 -7.02
CA GLY A 67 -15.27 25.87 -8.23
C GLY A 67 -14.11 26.86 -8.46
N ALA A 68 -13.15 26.92 -7.54
CA ALA A 68 -11.94 27.72 -7.69
C ALA A 68 -10.91 27.03 -8.61
N THR A 69 -10.09 27.84 -9.28
CA THR A 69 -8.97 27.35 -10.10
C THR A 69 -7.74 27.13 -9.24
N ASP A 70 -7.19 25.92 -9.30
CA ASP A 70 -6.00 25.52 -8.53
C ASP A 70 -4.68 26.06 -9.15
N PRO A 71 -3.53 25.94 -8.46
CA PRO A 71 -2.24 26.44 -8.95
C PRO A 71 -1.81 25.90 -10.31
N ASP A 72 -2.29 24.70 -10.68
CA ASP A 72 -1.97 24.03 -11.94
C ASP A 72 -3.04 24.30 -13.01
N SER A 73 -3.89 25.31 -12.77
CA SER A 73 -5.03 25.69 -13.62
C SER A 73 -6.13 24.63 -13.72
N GLY A 74 -6.16 23.66 -12.81
CA GLY A 74 -7.23 22.67 -12.65
C GLY A 74 -8.38 23.19 -11.77
N GLY A 75 -9.39 22.35 -11.56
CA GLY A 75 -10.60 22.67 -10.77
C GLY A 75 -10.60 22.13 -9.34
N ASN A 76 -9.43 21.78 -8.78
CA ASN A 76 -9.36 21.08 -7.49
C ASN A 76 -9.28 22.00 -6.27
N ALA A 77 -9.26 23.32 -6.46
CA ALA A 77 -9.20 24.26 -5.35
C ALA A 77 -10.57 24.45 -4.69
N GLN A 78 -10.54 24.78 -3.40
CA GLN A 78 -11.71 25.10 -2.60
C GLN A 78 -11.62 26.51 -2.06
N THR A 79 -12.75 27.18 -1.97
CA THR A 79 -12.89 28.46 -1.29
C THR A 79 -13.32 28.20 0.15
N ILE A 80 -12.61 28.79 1.11
CA ILE A 80 -12.95 28.80 2.53
C ILE A 80 -13.35 30.23 2.90
N GLU A 81 -14.55 30.41 3.45
CA GLU A 81 -15.05 31.69 3.96
C GLU A 81 -15.37 31.57 5.45
N ALA A 82 -14.76 32.43 6.27
CA ALA A 82 -15.01 32.47 7.70
C ALA A 82 -16.41 33.03 7.99
N THR A 83 -17.25 32.27 8.68
CA THR A 83 -18.61 32.65 9.10
C THR A 83 -18.69 33.08 10.57
N ALA A 84 -17.60 32.92 11.33
CA ALA A 84 -17.30 33.62 12.57
C ALA A 84 -15.78 33.86 12.70
N ASN A 85 -15.35 34.50 13.78
CA ASN A 85 -13.91 34.57 14.10
C ASN A 85 -13.38 33.15 14.37
N ASP A 86 -12.10 32.93 14.07
CA ASP A 86 -11.44 31.63 14.22
C ASP A 86 -12.05 30.48 13.37
N GLY A 87 -12.64 30.80 12.21
CA GLY A 87 -13.12 29.83 11.24
C GLY A 87 -12.03 28.84 10.84
N THR A 88 -12.26 27.54 11.05
CA THR A 88 -11.23 26.49 10.95
C THR A 88 -11.71 25.32 10.08
N VAL A 89 -10.85 24.90 9.16
CA VAL A 89 -11.02 23.67 8.38
C VAL A 89 -9.90 22.70 8.74
N TYR A 90 -10.25 21.53 9.26
CA TYR A 90 -9.27 20.56 9.75
C TYR A 90 -9.66 19.11 9.47
N GLN A 91 -8.65 18.24 9.47
CA GLN A 91 -8.78 16.80 9.38
C GLN A 91 -8.09 16.15 10.58
N THR A 92 -8.79 15.27 11.30
CA THR A 92 -8.24 14.63 12.51
C THR A 92 -7.42 13.39 12.19
N VAL A 93 -6.09 13.46 12.19
CA VAL A 93 -5.21 12.34 11.85
C VAL A 93 -4.75 11.59 13.11
N PRO A 94 -4.95 10.26 13.22
CA PRO A 94 -4.45 9.45 14.32
C PRO A 94 -2.96 9.18 14.16
N ILE A 95 -2.21 9.47 15.21
CA ILE A 95 -0.77 9.26 15.30
C ILE A 95 -0.49 8.17 16.33
N GLN A 96 0.03 7.04 15.86
CA GLN A 96 0.37 5.89 16.70
C GLN A 96 1.88 5.70 16.86
N THR A 97 2.68 6.53 16.19
CA THR A 97 4.15 6.50 16.25
C THR A 97 4.67 7.45 17.32
N ALA A 98 5.90 7.20 17.79
CA ALA A 98 6.57 8.02 18.78
C ALA A 98 6.57 9.52 18.43
N THR A 99 6.79 10.35 19.46
CA THR A 99 6.88 11.79 19.30
C THR A 99 7.93 12.14 18.25
N ALA A 100 7.51 12.89 17.23
CA ALA A 100 8.35 13.26 16.11
C ALA A 100 7.84 14.56 15.48
N ASN A 101 8.72 15.26 14.79
CA ASN A 101 8.34 16.41 13.98
C ASN A 101 7.57 15.93 12.75
N ARG A 102 6.45 16.59 12.46
CA ARG A 102 5.62 16.33 11.29
C ARG A 102 5.31 17.64 10.60
N THR A 103 5.20 17.60 9.28
CA THR A 103 5.04 18.79 8.45
C THR A 103 3.68 18.79 7.79
N PHE A 104 2.90 19.85 8.00
CA PHE A 104 1.72 20.14 7.21
C PHE A 104 2.03 21.23 6.19
N SER A 105 1.54 21.08 4.97
CA SER A 105 1.67 22.06 3.90
C SER A 105 0.39 22.15 3.09
N ILE A 106 0.10 23.32 2.54
CA ILE A 106 -1.08 23.57 1.72
C ILE A 106 -0.83 24.79 0.83
N TYR A 107 -1.32 24.76 -0.40
CA TYR A 107 -1.32 25.95 -1.26
C TYR A 107 -2.45 26.86 -0.82
N VAL A 108 -2.16 28.15 -0.68
CA VAL A 108 -3.15 29.15 -0.27
C VAL A 108 -2.97 30.41 -1.13
N ARG A 109 -4.09 31.04 -1.49
CA ARG A 109 -4.14 32.44 -1.92
C ARG A 109 -5.28 33.16 -1.22
N ARG A 110 -5.08 34.46 -0.97
CA ARG A 110 -6.08 35.36 -0.39
C ARG A 110 -7.05 35.80 -1.48
N VAL A 111 -8.35 35.72 -1.19
CA VAL A 111 -9.41 36.30 -2.05
C VAL A 111 -9.82 37.66 -1.48
N THR A 112 -10.23 37.70 -0.21
CA THR A 112 -10.59 38.92 0.52
C THR A 112 -10.21 38.80 2.00
N GLY A 113 -10.22 39.93 2.71
CA GLY A 113 -9.95 39.96 4.15
C GLY A 113 -8.51 40.35 4.51
N THR A 114 -8.30 40.66 5.78
CA THR A 114 -7.01 41.16 6.31
C THR A 114 -6.57 40.44 7.58
N GLY A 115 -7.41 39.55 8.14
CA GLY A 115 -7.03 38.78 9.31
C GLY A 115 -5.89 37.81 9.04
N ASP A 116 -5.35 37.29 10.14
CA ASP A 116 -4.31 36.28 10.09
C ASP A 116 -4.85 34.96 9.54
N VAL A 117 -4.08 34.35 8.65
CA VAL A 117 -4.29 32.98 8.19
C VAL A 117 -3.21 32.14 8.86
N SER A 118 -3.61 31.03 9.48
CA SER A 118 -2.68 30.18 10.24
C SER A 118 -2.89 28.70 9.94
N ILE A 119 -1.84 27.91 10.04
CA ILE A 119 -1.87 26.47 9.77
C ILE A 119 -1.28 25.67 10.94
N THR A 120 -1.70 24.42 11.10
CA THR A 120 -1.24 23.55 12.19
C THR A 120 -0.90 22.15 11.71
N ALA A 121 0.15 21.57 12.31
CA ALA A 121 0.57 20.19 12.15
C ALA A 121 0.32 19.35 13.43
N ASN A 122 -0.16 19.96 14.52
CA ASN A 122 -0.38 19.26 15.80
C ASN A 122 -1.77 19.52 16.43
N GLY A 123 -2.57 20.42 15.86
CA GLY A 123 -3.93 20.75 16.31
C GLY A 123 -4.01 21.62 17.56
N SER A 124 -2.89 22.07 18.12
CA SER A 124 -2.85 22.90 19.34
C SER A 124 -2.08 24.21 19.17
N GLY A 125 -1.05 24.22 18.32
CA GLY A 125 -0.33 25.42 17.88
C GLY A 125 -0.66 25.74 16.43
N PHE A 126 -1.04 26.99 16.16
CA PHE A 126 -1.29 27.50 14.82
C PHE A 126 -0.22 28.53 14.45
N ASP A 127 0.54 28.26 13.40
CA ASP A 127 1.58 29.17 12.91
C ASP A 127 0.98 30.09 11.84
N VAL A 128 1.14 31.40 12.03
CA VAL A 128 0.65 32.41 11.09
C VAL A 128 1.47 32.38 9.81
N VAL A 129 0.79 32.37 8.66
CA VAL A 129 1.39 32.38 7.32
C VAL A 129 0.99 33.65 6.58
N ALA A 130 1.98 34.32 5.96
CA ALA A 130 1.78 35.60 5.29
C ALA A 130 1.13 35.43 3.90
N VAL A 131 -0.17 35.11 3.86
CA VAL A 131 -0.90 34.82 2.61
C VAL A 131 -1.09 36.07 1.75
N THR A 132 -0.74 35.95 0.48
CA THR A 132 -0.90 36.99 -0.57
C THR A 132 -2.00 36.60 -1.57
N GLY A 133 -2.30 37.45 -2.56
CA GLY A 133 -3.26 37.15 -3.64
C GLY A 133 -2.77 36.15 -4.69
N SER A 134 -1.52 35.68 -4.60
CA SER A 134 -0.95 34.67 -5.49
C SER A 134 -0.87 33.31 -4.80
N TRP A 135 -0.99 32.23 -5.58
CA TRP A 135 -0.82 30.88 -5.06
C TRP A 135 0.60 30.67 -4.52
N VAL A 136 0.70 30.36 -3.24
CA VAL A 136 1.96 30.00 -2.57
C VAL A 136 1.71 28.77 -1.71
N ARG A 137 2.66 27.83 -1.70
CA ARG A 137 2.65 26.70 -0.77
C ARG A 137 3.25 27.14 0.56
N TYR A 138 2.44 27.11 1.61
CA TYR A 138 2.91 27.34 2.98
C TYR A 138 3.07 26.01 3.70
N SER A 139 3.94 25.98 4.71
CA SER A 139 4.15 24.78 5.53
C SER A 139 4.52 25.13 6.97
N THR A 140 4.12 24.27 7.90
CA THR A 140 4.57 24.27 9.29
C THR A 140 5.08 22.89 9.67
N THR A 141 6.11 22.84 10.52
CA THR A 141 6.66 21.62 11.10
C THR A 141 6.56 21.71 12.61
N GLN A 142 5.81 20.80 13.23
CA GLN A 142 5.57 20.81 14.68
C GLN A 142 5.85 19.44 15.29
N SER A 143 6.27 19.44 16.56
CA SER A 143 6.43 18.21 17.34
C SER A 143 5.06 17.63 17.67
N VAL A 144 4.85 16.36 17.35
CA VAL A 144 3.56 15.67 17.49
C VAL A 144 3.76 14.35 18.25
N ALA A 145 3.11 14.24 19.40
CA ALA A 145 3.07 13.04 20.23
C ALA A 145 1.96 12.06 19.75
N PRO A 146 2.00 10.76 20.14
CA PRO A 146 0.95 9.80 19.79
C PRO A 146 -0.42 10.24 20.33
N SER A 147 -1.32 10.63 19.43
CA SER A 147 -2.69 11.11 19.71
C SER A 147 -3.47 11.27 18.39
N SER A 148 -4.75 11.59 18.47
CA SER A 148 -5.50 12.16 17.34
C SER A 148 -5.28 13.66 17.28
N VAL A 149 -4.70 14.16 16.18
CA VAL A 149 -4.37 15.58 16.00
C VAL A 149 -5.17 16.20 14.86
N ALA A 150 -5.71 17.40 15.08
CA ALA A 150 -6.40 18.16 14.05
C ALA A 150 -5.39 18.91 13.17
N ILE A 151 -5.30 18.55 11.89
CA ILE A 151 -4.38 19.16 10.93
C ILE A 151 -5.19 20.07 10.01
N GLY A 152 -4.80 21.32 9.83
CA GLY A 152 -5.66 22.24 9.09
C GLY A 152 -5.21 23.69 9.03
N ILE A 153 -6.17 24.52 8.62
CA ILE A 153 -6.04 25.97 8.40
C ILE A 153 -7.12 26.70 9.19
N LYS A 154 -6.77 27.87 9.73
CA LYS A 154 -7.66 28.77 10.47
C LYS A 154 -7.57 30.19 9.95
N LEU A 155 -8.73 30.83 9.81
CA LEU A 155 -8.92 32.23 9.44
C LEU A 155 -9.37 33.00 10.69
N ALA A 156 -8.61 34.02 11.08
CA ALA A 156 -8.82 34.70 12.36
C ALA A 156 -10.11 35.53 12.40
N VAL A 157 -10.48 36.18 11.29
CA VAL A 157 -11.54 37.20 11.27
C VAL A 157 -12.73 36.73 10.43
N LEU A 158 -13.95 36.95 10.96
CA LEU A 158 -15.21 36.79 10.23
C LEU A 158 -15.14 37.48 8.85
N GLY A 159 -15.54 36.78 7.80
CA GLY A 159 -15.58 37.31 6.43
C GLY A 159 -14.23 37.30 5.70
N ASP A 160 -13.15 36.82 6.33
CA ASP A 160 -11.93 36.49 5.59
C ASP A 160 -12.24 35.34 4.59
N VAL A 161 -11.66 35.42 3.38
CA VAL A 161 -11.84 34.41 2.33
C VAL A 161 -10.49 34.04 1.74
N VAL A 162 -10.19 32.75 1.74
CA VAL A 162 -9.02 32.18 1.06
C VAL A 162 -9.44 31.08 0.12
N GLU A 163 -8.61 30.82 -0.87
CA GLU A 163 -8.67 29.60 -1.66
C GLU A 163 -7.49 28.73 -1.32
N VAL A 164 -7.75 27.43 -1.25
CA VAL A 164 -6.77 26.42 -0.88
C VAL A 164 -6.73 25.28 -1.89
N ALA A 165 -5.57 24.64 -2.01
CA ALA A 165 -5.39 23.44 -2.80
C ALA A 165 -4.27 22.57 -2.23
N PHE A 166 -4.29 21.28 -2.59
CA PHE A 166 -3.11 20.41 -2.50
C PHE A 166 -2.55 20.27 -1.07
N ALA A 167 -3.45 20.04 -0.11
CA ALA A 167 -3.07 19.86 1.29
C ALA A 167 -2.23 18.58 1.48
N GLN A 168 -1.18 18.65 2.29
CA GLN A 168 -0.26 17.54 2.52
C GLN A 168 0.28 17.51 3.95
N TYR A 169 0.23 16.34 4.60
CA TYR A 169 0.76 16.11 5.95
C TYR A 169 1.75 14.96 5.96
N GLU A 170 2.96 15.15 6.48
CA GLU A 170 4.07 14.20 6.30
C GLU A 170 4.87 14.00 7.59
N THR A 171 5.54 12.85 7.67
CA THR A 171 6.49 12.52 8.75
C THR A 171 7.87 13.14 8.56
N ALA A 172 8.12 13.79 7.41
CA ALA A 172 9.37 14.49 7.13
C ALA A 172 9.42 15.86 7.82
N ALA A 173 10.63 16.34 8.14
CA ALA A 173 10.88 17.66 8.73
C ALA A 173 10.84 18.82 7.72
N SER A 174 10.39 18.56 6.49
CA SER A 174 10.20 19.51 5.41
C SER A 174 9.17 18.97 4.42
N PRO A 175 8.39 19.82 3.73
CA PRO A 175 7.41 19.35 2.76
C PRO A 175 8.11 18.75 1.53
N SER A 176 7.71 17.55 1.11
CA SER A 176 8.14 16.98 -0.17
C SER A 176 7.38 17.61 -1.34
N VAL A 177 7.70 17.25 -2.58
CA VAL A 177 6.86 17.62 -3.75
C VAL A 177 5.42 17.20 -3.48
N TYR A 178 4.46 18.03 -3.86
CA TYR A 178 3.06 17.69 -3.63
C TYR A 178 2.71 16.36 -4.31
N ALA A 179 2.20 15.44 -3.51
CA ALA A 179 1.64 14.18 -3.96
C ALA A 179 0.14 14.20 -3.61
N PRO A 180 -0.76 14.28 -4.60
CA PRO A 180 -2.18 14.22 -4.31
C PRO A 180 -2.49 12.92 -3.58
N THR A 181 -3.34 13.04 -2.57
CA THR A 181 -4.22 11.93 -2.25
C THR A 181 -5.13 11.80 -3.47
N GLY A 182 -4.74 10.97 -4.45
CA GLY A 182 -5.69 10.53 -5.45
C GLY A 182 -6.93 9.99 -4.72
N SER A 183 -8.06 9.86 -5.40
CA SER A 183 -9.30 9.27 -4.88
C SER A 183 -9.17 7.80 -4.41
N SER A 184 -7.95 7.38 -4.09
CA SER A 184 -7.49 6.16 -3.46
C SER A 184 -7.16 6.42 -1.98
N TYR A 185 -8.14 6.92 -1.20
CA TYR A 185 -8.48 6.12 -0.01
C TYR A 185 -8.52 4.73 -0.52
N TYR A 186 -7.75 3.79 0.02
CA TYR A 186 -8.14 2.38 0.01
C TYR A 186 -6.96 1.41 0.11
N LYS A 187 -7.01 0.58 1.16
CA LYS A 187 -6.80 -0.88 1.06
C LYS A 187 -5.38 -1.40 1.30
N CYS A 188 -5.05 -1.64 2.56
CA CYS A 188 -5.15 -3.04 2.98
C CYS A 188 -6.46 -3.11 3.77
N CYS A 189 -7.54 -3.46 3.10
CA CYS A 189 -8.77 -3.75 3.79
C CYS A 189 -9.42 -4.88 3.00
N ILE A 190 -9.12 -6.09 3.45
CA ILE A 190 -9.88 -7.27 3.04
C ILE A 190 -11.30 -7.02 3.51
N THR A 191 -12.19 -6.67 2.57
CA THR A 191 -13.63 -6.55 2.82
C THR A 191 -14.11 -7.86 3.38
N GLN A 192 -14.65 -7.85 4.59
CA GLN A 192 -15.52 -8.94 4.99
C GLN A 192 -16.75 -8.86 4.08
N GLY A 193 -16.77 -9.77 3.10
CA GLY A 193 -17.69 -9.75 1.96
C GLY A 193 -17.16 -10.58 0.78
N SER A 194 -15.83 -10.63 0.58
CA SER A 194 -15.19 -11.79 -0.03
C SER A 194 -14.69 -12.69 1.09
N ASN A 195 -14.87 -14.00 0.96
CA ASN A 195 -14.51 -14.99 1.99
C ASN A 195 -12.99 -15.25 2.06
N GLU A 196 -12.12 -14.32 1.64
CA GLU A 196 -10.72 -14.63 1.35
C GLU A 196 -9.77 -13.74 2.17
N ILE A 197 -9.37 -14.29 3.32
CA ILE A 197 -8.09 -14.05 4.01
C ILE A 197 -6.91 -13.91 3.00
N PRO A 198 -5.79 -13.19 3.31
CA PRO A 198 -4.62 -13.29 2.47
C PRO A 198 -4.20 -14.75 2.46
N GLU A 199 -4.25 -15.35 1.28
CA GLU A 199 -4.04 -16.78 1.10
C GLU A 199 -2.62 -17.17 1.49
N TYR A 200 -1.66 -16.25 1.28
CA TYR A 200 -0.25 -16.43 1.55
C TYR A 200 0.40 -15.18 2.13
N MET A 201 1.28 -15.41 3.11
CA MET A 201 2.16 -14.41 3.70
C MET A 201 3.53 -15.04 3.93
N GLY A 202 4.59 -14.27 3.66
CA GLY A 202 5.96 -14.65 3.96
C GLY A 202 6.78 -13.43 4.43
N VAL A 203 7.93 -13.71 5.02
CA VAL A 203 8.87 -12.72 5.54
C VAL A 203 10.28 -13.18 5.20
N SER A 204 11.16 -12.25 4.83
CA SER A 204 12.59 -12.51 4.63
C SER A 204 13.26 -12.94 5.92
N ASP A 205 14.41 -13.62 5.83
CA ASP A 205 15.14 -14.15 6.98
C ASP A 205 15.57 -13.04 7.97
N ASP A 206 15.80 -11.82 7.48
CA ASP A 206 16.14 -10.64 8.29
C ASP A 206 14.90 -9.92 8.87
N GLY A 207 13.69 -10.36 8.53
CA GLY A 207 12.45 -9.77 8.99
C GLY A 207 12.11 -8.41 8.38
N LEU A 208 12.88 -7.91 7.41
CA LEU A 208 12.74 -6.54 6.87
C LEU A 208 11.78 -6.47 5.68
N THR A 209 11.63 -7.56 4.94
CA THR A 209 10.81 -7.65 3.75
C THR A 209 9.67 -8.61 3.97
N ILE A 210 8.47 -8.21 3.57
CA ILE A 210 7.26 -9.01 3.72
C ILE A 210 6.63 -9.15 2.35
N TYR A 211 6.19 -10.35 2.00
CA TYR A 211 5.45 -10.58 0.78
C TYR A 211 4.17 -11.35 1.05
N GLY A 212 3.25 -11.32 0.10
CA GLY A 212 2.02 -12.08 0.18
C GLY A 212 1.07 -11.74 -0.94
N SER A 213 -0.18 -12.17 -0.77
CA SER A 213 -1.25 -11.87 -1.71
C SER A 213 -2.58 -11.69 -1.00
N GLY A 214 -3.46 -10.90 -1.58
CA GLY A 214 -4.83 -10.76 -1.10
C GLY A 214 -5.66 -9.81 -1.95
N ASP A 215 -6.89 -9.60 -1.51
CA ASP A 215 -7.82 -8.70 -2.15
C ASP A 215 -7.51 -7.24 -1.84
N PHE A 216 -7.22 -6.49 -2.89
CA PHE A 216 -7.16 -5.05 -2.87
C PHE A 216 -8.32 -4.56 -3.71
N GLU A 217 -9.40 -4.12 -3.10
CA GLU A 217 -10.55 -3.54 -3.81
C GLU A 217 -10.22 -2.40 -4.84
N ASP A 218 -8.99 -1.90 -5.02
CA ASP A 218 -8.59 -0.95 -6.10
C ASP A 218 -8.03 -1.64 -7.35
N ILE A 219 -7.39 -2.80 -7.15
CA ILE A 219 -6.63 -3.51 -8.19
C ILE A 219 -7.00 -5.00 -8.26
N GLY A 220 -8.04 -5.41 -7.53
CA GLY A 220 -8.45 -6.80 -7.37
C GLY A 220 -7.46 -7.64 -6.55
N HIS A 221 -7.58 -8.95 -6.69
CA HIS A 221 -6.70 -9.90 -6.02
C HIS A 221 -5.26 -9.78 -6.57
N SER A 222 -4.32 -9.33 -5.74
CA SER A 222 -2.93 -9.08 -6.16
C SER A 222 -1.90 -9.63 -5.19
N SER A 223 -0.68 -9.78 -5.69
CA SER A 223 0.50 -10.05 -4.87
C SER A 223 1.21 -8.76 -4.50
N PHE A 224 1.94 -8.76 -3.39
CA PHE A 224 2.63 -7.58 -2.87
C PHE A 224 3.97 -7.93 -2.24
N ILE A 225 4.83 -6.93 -2.17
CA ILE A 225 5.99 -6.85 -1.29
C ILE A 225 5.89 -5.57 -0.45
N TRP A 226 6.31 -5.62 0.81
CA TRP A 226 6.36 -4.47 1.71
C TRP A 226 7.73 -4.38 2.37
N THR A 227 8.26 -3.16 2.43
CA THR A 227 9.39 -2.81 3.29
C THR A 227 9.07 -1.52 4.05
N ALA A 228 9.73 -1.28 5.19
CA ALA A 228 9.55 -0.03 5.91
C ALA A 228 9.97 1.21 5.08
N ALA A 229 10.92 1.03 4.17
CA ALA A 229 11.50 2.11 3.37
C ALA A 229 10.75 2.40 2.05
N ALA A 230 10.07 1.40 1.46
CA ALA A 230 9.30 1.57 0.22
C ALA A 230 7.78 1.45 0.41
N GLY A 231 7.30 0.96 1.56
CA GLY A 231 5.91 0.58 1.76
C GLY A 231 5.50 -0.56 0.84
N TRP A 232 4.20 -0.62 0.49
CA TRP A 232 3.69 -1.66 -0.42
C TRP A 232 4.08 -1.37 -1.86
N THR A 233 4.64 -2.38 -2.50
CA THR A 233 4.80 -2.48 -3.94
C THR A 233 3.94 -3.65 -4.41
N TYR A 234 3.03 -3.39 -5.35
CA TYR A 234 2.21 -4.45 -5.94
C TYR A 234 2.99 -5.18 -7.02
N LEU A 235 2.90 -6.50 -6.99
CA LEU A 235 3.47 -7.36 -8.02
C LEU A 235 2.32 -7.65 -8.98
N GLN A 236 2.36 -7.08 -10.18
CA GLN A 236 1.35 -7.29 -11.23
C GLN A 236 2.00 -7.38 -12.62
N LEU A 237 1.35 -8.11 -13.53
CA LEU A 237 1.62 -8.07 -14.97
C LEU A 237 0.77 -6.97 -15.62
N SER A 238 1.36 -6.15 -16.47
CA SER A 238 0.64 -5.13 -17.27
C SER A 238 0.17 -5.73 -18.61
N PRO A 239 -1.09 -5.51 -19.04
CA PRO A 239 -2.15 -4.74 -18.38
C PRO A 239 -2.97 -5.56 -17.36
N ALA A 240 -3.39 -4.88 -16.28
CA ALA A 240 -3.92 -5.42 -15.04
C ALA A 240 -5.37 -5.98 -15.07
N ALA A 241 -5.88 -6.49 -16.20
CA ALA A 241 -7.30 -6.86 -16.29
C ALA A 241 -7.54 -8.22 -16.98
N SER A 242 -7.60 -9.30 -16.18
CA SER A 242 -8.36 -10.54 -16.46
C SER A 242 -8.06 -11.69 -15.49
N TRP A 243 -7.15 -11.52 -14.52
CA TRP A 243 -6.80 -12.59 -13.58
C TRP A 243 -7.79 -12.64 -12.41
N ASP A 244 -8.40 -13.80 -12.22
CA ASP A 244 -9.28 -14.07 -11.08
C ASP A 244 -8.45 -14.22 -9.79
N ARG A 245 -7.18 -14.64 -9.89
CA ARG A 245 -6.23 -14.68 -8.76
C ARG A 245 -4.79 -14.39 -9.19
N HIS A 246 -4.04 -13.70 -8.34
CA HIS A 246 -2.61 -13.46 -8.48
C HIS A 246 -1.90 -13.62 -7.12
N VAL A 247 -1.24 -14.77 -6.92
CA VAL A 247 -0.79 -15.26 -5.61
C VAL A 247 0.72 -15.48 -5.60
N ALA A 248 1.41 -14.88 -4.61
CA ALA A 248 2.82 -15.12 -4.33
C ALA A 248 2.93 -16.38 -3.44
N THR A 249 3.63 -17.41 -3.93
CA THR A 249 3.68 -18.72 -3.26
C THR A 249 5.03 -19.01 -2.61
N SER A 250 6.11 -18.39 -3.08
CA SER A 250 7.47 -18.67 -2.59
C SER A 250 8.41 -17.49 -2.84
N ALA A 251 9.47 -17.38 -2.05
CA ALA A 251 10.49 -16.35 -2.21
C ALA A 251 11.87 -16.87 -1.79
N SER A 252 12.92 -16.22 -2.27
CA SER A 252 14.29 -16.37 -1.72
C SER A 252 14.36 -15.85 -0.28
N SER A 253 15.42 -16.21 0.45
CA SER A 253 15.62 -15.80 1.86
C SER A 253 15.57 -14.29 2.08
N ASP A 254 16.06 -13.52 1.12
CA ASP A 254 16.07 -12.05 1.13
C ASP A 254 14.84 -11.44 0.42
N CYS A 255 13.95 -12.28 -0.12
CA CYS A 255 12.82 -11.88 -0.96
C CYS A 255 13.21 -11.05 -2.19
N SER A 256 14.46 -11.13 -2.66
CA SER A 256 14.89 -10.49 -3.92
C SER A 256 14.30 -11.17 -5.16
N ILE A 257 13.97 -12.46 -5.04
CA ILE A 257 13.21 -13.24 -6.01
C ILE A 257 11.93 -13.71 -5.34
N ILE A 258 10.78 -13.43 -5.97
CA ILE A 258 9.48 -13.94 -5.53
C ILE A 258 8.86 -14.69 -6.70
N ALA A 259 8.28 -15.86 -6.45
CA ALA A 259 7.54 -16.62 -7.44
C ALA A 259 6.10 -16.85 -7.01
N GLY A 260 5.23 -16.98 -8.00
CA GLY A 260 3.82 -17.17 -7.75
C GLY A 260 3.08 -17.71 -8.95
N THR A 261 1.76 -17.74 -8.81
CA THR A 261 0.84 -18.19 -9.85
C THR A 261 -0.29 -17.17 -10.03
N SER A 262 -0.57 -16.85 -11.28
CA SER A 262 -1.77 -16.14 -11.72
C SER A 262 -2.74 -17.15 -12.29
N ALA A 263 -4.03 -16.99 -12.02
CA ALA A 263 -5.09 -17.81 -12.59
C ALA A 263 -6.14 -16.93 -13.26
N THR A 264 -6.57 -17.35 -14.45
CA THR A 264 -7.90 -17.02 -14.98
C THR A 264 -8.82 -18.22 -14.77
N SER A 265 -10.10 -18.03 -15.07
CA SER A 265 -11.10 -19.10 -15.20
C SER A 265 -10.69 -20.26 -16.13
N SER A 266 -9.69 -20.10 -17.00
CA SER A 266 -9.30 -21.09 -18.01
C SER A 266 -7.83 -21.55 -17.97
N ALA A 267 -6.94 -20.85 -17.25
CA ALA A 267 -5.52 -21.22 -17.21
C ALA A 267 -4.81 -20.74 -15.94
N LYS A 268 -3.75 -21.45 -15.54
CA LYS A 268 -2.82 -21.00 -14.48
C LYS A 268 -1.42 -20.77 -15.04
N LEU A 269 -0.90 -19.56 -14.86
CA LEU A 269 0.41 -19.13 -15.32
C LEU A 269 1.29 -18.72 -14.15
N SER A 270 2.48 -19.30 -14.09
CA SER A 270 3.46 -19.01 -13.06
C SER A 270 4.31 -17.83 -13.50
N TRP A 271 4.76 -17.09 -12.51
CA TRP A 271 5.53 -15.88 -12.70
C TRP A 271 6.64 -15.81 -11.68
N SER A 272 7.70 -15.08 -12.03
CA SER A 272 8.76 -14.68 -11.12
C SER A 272 8.85 -13.16 -11.11
N TRP A 273 9.18 -12.59 -9.97
CA TRP A 273 9.41 -11.18 -9.78
C TRP A 273 10.84 -10.93 -9.31
N THR A 274 11.43 -9.86 -9.85
CA THR A 274 12.66 -9.26 -9.32
C THR A 274 12.48 -7.74 -9.26
N ALA A 275 13.21 -7.07 -8.37
CA ALA A 275 13.14 -5.61 -8.28
C ALA A 275 13.54 -4.90 -9.58
N ALA A 276 14.48 -5.48 -10.36
CA ALA A 276 14.97 -4.89 -11.59
C ALA A 276 14.09 -5.20 -12.82
N GLY A 277 13.54 -6.42 -12.89
CA GLY A 277 12.77 -6.90 -14.04
C GLY A 277 11.25 -6.80 -13.89
N GLY A 278 10.74 -6.55 -12.68
CA GLY A 278 9.31 -6.63 -12.40
C GLY A 278 8.81 -8.08 -12.47
N VAL A 279 7.50 -8.25 -12.69
CA VAL A 279 6.88 -9.57 -12.84
C VAL A 279 7.06 -10.07 -14.26
N GLU A 280 7.60 -11.27 -14.40
CA GLU A 280 7.79 -11.97 -15.67
C GLU A 280 7.10 -13.33 -15.62
N LEU A 281 6.43 -13.71 -16.71
CA LEU A 281 5.89 -15.05 -16.86
C LEU A 281 7.01 -16.08 -17.01
N ILE A 282 6.80 -17.27 -16.42
CA ILE A 282 7.69 -18.40 -16.62
C ILE A 282 7.21 -19.16 -17.87
N SER A 283 7.56 -18.58 -19.03
CA SER A 283 7.21 -19.06 -20.38
C SER A 283 8.46 -19.02 -21.28
N PRO A 284 8.48 -19.71 -22.46
CA PRO A 284 7.40 -20.48 -23.06
C PRO A 284 7.19 -21.86 -22.42
N LEU A 285 5.94 -22.34 -22.44
CA LEU A 285 5.63 -23.73 -22.13
C LEU A 285 5.97 -24.61 -23.34
N PRO A 286 6.49 -25.83 -23.15
CA PRO A 286 6.64 -26.78 -24.24
C PRO A 286 5.30 -27.07 -24.93
N ASP A 287 5.32 -27.41 -26.21
CA ASP A 287 4.11 -27.71 -26.98
C ASP A 287 3.23 -28.77 -26.28
N GLY A 288 1.92 -28.49 -26.22
CA GLY A 288 0.92 -29.29 -25.51
C GLY A 288 0.68 -28.88 -24.06
N PHE A 289 1.54 -28.03 -23.45
CA PHE A 289 1.37 -27.56 -22.07
C PHE A 289 0.56 -26.27 -21.97
N VAL A 290 -0.45 -26.26 -21.10
CA VAL A 290 -1.45 -25.19 -20.97
C VAL A 290 -1.48 -24.52 -19.59
N SER A 291 -0.79 -25.08 -18.60
CA SER A 291 -0.76 -24.51 -17.25
C SER A 291 0.53 -24.82 -16.50
N THR A 292 0.80 -24.00 -15.49
CA THR A 292 1.93 -24.14 -14.57
C THR A 292 1.47 -23.93 -13.13
N TYR A 293 2.11 -24.63 -12.19
CA TYR A 293 1.72 -24.65 -10.79
C TYR A 293 2.92 -24.61 -9.85
N ASN A 294 2.73 -23.95 -8.69
CA ASN A 294 3.49 -24.13 -7.45
C ASN A 294 5.00 -23.99 -7.62
N TRP A 295 5.44 -22.79 -7.97
CA TRP A 295 6.86 -22.52 -8.10
C TRP A 295 7.47 -22.21 -6.73
N ASN A 296 8.38 -23.08 -6.30
CA ASN A 296 9.26 -22.87 -5.16
C ASN A 296 10.52 -22.14 -5.64
N VAL A 297 11.03 -21.23 -4.81
CA VAL A 297 12.29 -20.52 -5.03
C VAL A 297 13.33 -21.09 -4.08
N SER A 298 14.56 -21.34 -4.57
CA SER A 298 15.67 -21.73 -3.71
C SER A 298 16.05 -20.58 -2.76
N ARG A 299 16.64 -20.91 -1.61
CA ARG A 299 16.97 -19.91 -0.59
C ARG A 299 17.85 -18.77 -1.11
N ASP A 300 18.76 -19.09 -2.05
CA ASP A 300 19.67 -18.15 -2.71
C ASP A 300 19.07 -17.50 -3.98
N GLY A 301 17.83 -17.82 -4.36
CA GLY A 301 17.13 -17.27 -5.52
C GLY A 301 17.63 -17.76 -6.88
N THR A 302 18.59 -18.69 -6.94
CA THR A 302 19.20 -19.13 -8.20
C THR A 302 18.40 -20.18 -8.96
N ALA A 303 17.52 -20.90 -8.27
CA ALA A 303 16.67 -21.93 -8.87
C ALA A 303 15.21 -21.66 -8.54
N LEU A 304 14.36 -21.89 -9.53
CA LEU A 304 12.93 -21.98 -9.31
C LEU A 304 12.43 -23.32 -9.84
N SER A 305 11.57 -24.01 -9.10
CA SER A 305 11.05 -25.33 -9.46
C SER A 305 9.53 -25.37 -9.34
N GLY A 306 8.83 -25.95 -10.30
CA GLY A 306 7.38 -26.09 -10.26
C GLY A 306 6.88 -27.22 -11.14
N MET A 307 5.58 -27.21 -11.43
CA MET A 307 4.92 -28.20 -12.27
C MET A 307 4.35 -27.56 -13.53
N ILE A 308 4.33 -28.31 -14.64
CA ILE A 308 3.65 -27.96 -15.89
C ILE A 308 2.62 -29.04 -16.24
N ILE A 309 1.47 -28.63 -16.77
CA ILE A 309 0.35 -29.53 -17.11
C ILE A 309 -0.06 -29.37 -18.59
N SER A 310 -0.26 -30.50 -19.29
CA SER A 310 -0.76 -30.53 -20.67
C SER A 310 -2.27 -30.49 -20.80
N ASP A 311 -2.75 -30.19 -22.02
CA ASP A 311 -4.17 -30.28 -22.39
C ASP A 311 -4.75 -31.70 -22.24
N LEU A 312 -3.89 -32.72 -22.34
CA LEU A 312 -4.19 -34.14 -22.08
C LEU A 312 -3.97 -34.56 -20.62
N GLY A 313 -3.57 -33.62 -19.74
CA GLY A 313 -3.36 -33.86 -18.31
C GLY A 313 -1.99 -34.44 -17.94
N GLU A 314 -1.01 -34.49 -18.83
CA GLU A 314 0.36 -34.89 -18.46
C GLU A 314 0.95 -33.88 -17.49
N ILE A 315 1.57 -34.35 -16.41
CA ILE A 315 2.23 -33.51 -15.40
C ILE A 315 3.74 -33.71 -15.49
N ARG A 316 4.51 -32.62 -15.52
CA ARG A 316 5.99 -32.66 -15.45
C ARG A 316 6.54 -31.66 -14.45
N MET A 317 7.65 -32.00 -13.81
CA MET A 317 8.45 -31.03 -13.06
C MET A 317 9.23 -30.14 -14.02
N ALA A 318 9.34 -28.85 -13.69
CA ALA A 318 10.12 -27.87 -14.44
C ALA A 318 11.04 -27.10 -13.49
N VAL A 319 12.22 -26.73 -13.97
CA VAL A 319 13.18 -25.87 -13.26
C VAL A 319 13.59 -24.73 -14.19
N LYS A 320 13.48 -23.47 -13.75
CA LYS A 320 13.93 -22.29 -14.51
C LYS A 320 15.45 -22.17 -14.33
N GLY A 321 16.19 -22.13 -15.44
CA GLY A 321 17.67 -22.07 -15.45
C GLY A 321 18.39 -23.42 -15.64
N GLY A 322 17.65 -24.52 -15.80
CA GLY A 322 18.19 -25.84 -16.17
C GLY A 322 17.35 -26.52 -17.26
N ASN A 323 17.87 -27.58 -17.87
CA ASN A 323 17.06 -28.46 -18.72
C ASN A 323 15.87 -28.98 -17.91
N ILE A 324 14.67 -29.07 -18.52
CA ILE A 324 13.51 -29.75 -17.92
C ILE A 324 13.94 -31.15 -17.50
N VAL A 325 14.07 -31.39 -16.19
CA VAL A 325 14.37 -32.73 -15.67
C VAL A 325 13.11 -33.56 -15.88
N ARG A 326 13.17 -34.52 -16.80
CA ARG A 326 12.06 -35.45 -17.08
C ARG A 326 11.81 -36.35 -15.86
N GLY A 327 11.05 -35.85 -14.89
CA GLY A 327 10.41 -36.68 -13.87
C GLY A 327 9.34 -37.56 -14.51
N ALA A 328 9.14 -38.77 -13.96
CA ALA A 328 8.34 -39.84 -14.54
C ALA A 328 6.96 -39.39 -15.07
N THR A 329 6.70 -39.68 -16.34
CA THR A 329 5.39 -39.52 -16.98
C THR A 329 4.40 -40.53 -16.38
N ARG A 330 3.34 -40.08 -15.70
CA ARG A 330 2.20 -40.93 -15.34
C ARG A 330 0.88 -40.25 -15.75
N PRO A 331 -0.05 -40.97 -16.39
CA PRO A 331 -1.39 -40.47 -16.66
C PRO A 331 -2.16 -40.21 -15.35
N VAL A 332 -2.92 -39.12 -15.29
CA VAL A 332 -3.74 -38.71 -14.14
C VAL A 332 -4.73 -39.79 -13.70
N SER A 333 -5.16 -40.65 -14.62
CA SER A 333 -6.05 -41.79 -14.34
C SER A 333 -5.45 -42.86 -13.41
N THR A 334 -4.19 -42.74 -13.00
CA THR A 334 -3.48 -43.74 -12.17
C THR A 334 -2.95 -43.19 -10.84
N LEU A 335 -3.29 -41.95 -10.47
CA LEU A 335 -2.84 -41.31 -9.23
C LEU A 335 -3.91 -41.48 -8.13
N SER A 336 -3.56 -42.11 -7.01
CA SER A 336 -4.37 -42.11 -5.78
C SER A 336 -4.02 -40.89 -4.91
N ASP A 337 -4.96 -40.44 -4.07
CA ASP A 337 -4.96 -39.19 -3.25
C ASP A 337 -3.81 -39.00 -2.24
N SER A 338 -2.74 -39.79 -2.30
CA SER A 338 -1.56 -39.65 -1.44
C SER A 338 -0.28 -39.73 -2.27
N PHE A 339 0.26 -38.57 -2.65
CA PHE A 339 1.63 -38.46 -3.15
C PHE A 339 2.37 -37.38 -2.35
N PHE A 340 3.01 -37.82 -1.27
CA PHE A 340 4.17 -37.17 -0.67
C PHE A 340 5.26 -38.24 -0.61
N ASP A 341 6.19 -38.20 -1.55
CA ASP A 341 7.51 -38.79 -1.33
C ASP A 341 8.52 -37.87 -2.02
N PHE A 342 9.33 -37.17 -1.23
CA PHE A 342 10.38 -36.29 -1.71
C PHE A 342 11.67 -36.65 -0.99
N ALA A 343 12.68 -36.95 -1.81
CA ALA A 343 14.10 -36.80 -1.54
C ALA A 343 14.64 -37.41 -0.24
N GLN A 344 15.01 -38.69 -0.31
CA GLN A 344 16.32 -39.09 0.22
C GLN A 344 17.33 -39.00 -0.92
N ASP A 345 18.55 -38.57 -0.58
CA ASP A 345 19.74 -38.42 -1.43
C ASP A 345 19.86 -37.12 -2.23
N VAL A 346 20.29 -36.05 -1.54
CA VAL A 346 21.51 -35.33 -1.93
C VAL A 346 22.23 -34.89 -0.64
N SER A 347 23.34 -35.55 -0.32
CA SER A 347 24.32 -35.17 0.71
C SER A 347 25.20 -34.02 0.26
#